data_AF-A0A101A4W2-F1
#
_entry.id   AF-A0A101A4W2-F1
#
_cell.length_a   1.000
_cell.length_b   1.000
_cell.length_c   1.000
_cell.angle_alpha   90.00
_cell.angle_beta   90.00
_cell.angle_gamma   90.00
#
_symmetry.space_group_name_H-M   'P 1'
#
loop_
_entity.id
_entity.type
_entity.pdbx_description
1 polymer ?
#
loop_
_entity_poly.entity_id
_entity_poly.type
_entity_poly.pdbx_seq_one_letter_code
_entity_poly.pdbx_strand_id
1 'polypeptide(L)' 'MFALYSGSVADPGDRNPYAGGDSLVLAKLWMRGYMRMLRVRIETGPAMQRYLAARAAAERSAE' A
#
# COMPACT_ATOMS: atom_id res chain seq x y z
N MET A 1 6.44 -17.97 -5.54
CA MET A 1 6.82 -16.76 -4.78
C MET A 1 5.73 -16.41 -3.76
N PHE A 2 5.58 -17.22 -2.71
CA PHE A 2 4.42 -17.15 -1.81
C PHE A 2 4.45 -15.93 -0.86
N ALA A 3 5.63 -15.52 -0.37
CA ALA A 3 5.77 -14.38 0.54
C ALA A 3 5.32 -13.04 -0.09
N LEU A 4 5.71 -12.76 -1.34
CA LEU A 4 5.29 -11.54 -2.04
C LEU A 4 3.76 -11.49 -2.22
N TYR A 5 3.19 -12.60 -2.68
CA TYR A 5 1.75 -12.70 -2.94
C TYR A 5 0.95 -12.55 -1.64
N SER A 6 1.32 -13.28 -0.58
CA SER A 6 0.64 -13.21 0.72
C SER A 6 0.67 -11.80 1.32
N GLY A 7 1.77 -11.05 1.14
CA GLY A 7 1.80 -9.64 1.55
C GLY A 7 0.82 -8.77 0.73
N SER A 8 0.66 -9.03 -0.57
CA SER A 8 -0.23 -8.23 -1.43
C SER A 8 -1.72 -8.44 -1.20
N VAL A 9 -2.11 -9.51 -0.51
CA VAL A 9 -3.50 -9.83 -0.17
C VAL A 9 -3.79 -9.76 1.33
N ALA A 10 -2.83 -9.31 2.14
CA ALA A 10 -3.01 -9.12 3.57
C ALA A 10 -3.95 -7.94 3.88
N ASP A 11 -4.42 -7.88 5.12
CA ASP A 11 -5.26 -6.80 5.62
C ASP A 11 -4.44 -5.73 6.36
N PRO A 12 -4.89 -4.45 6.35
CA PRO A 12 -4.20 -3.40 7.07
C PRO A 12 -4.10 -3.72 8.57
N GLY A 13 -2.87 -3.70 9.10
CA GLY A 13 -2.57 -4.05 10.48
C GLY A 13 -2.04 -5.47 10.66
N ASP A 14 -2.09 -6.31 9.62
CA ASP A 14 -1.51 -7.64 9.68
C ASP A 14 -0.01 -7.59 9.97
N ARG A 15 0.42 -8.50 10.85
CA ARG A 15 1.84 -8.68 11.17
C ARG A 15 2.51 -9.51 10.09
N ASN A 16 3.75 -9.15 9.74
CA ASN A 16 4.55 -9.93 8.80
C ASN A 16 4.87 -11.31 9.40
N PRO A 17 4.35 -12.42 8.83
CA PRO A 17 4.52 -13.76 9.39
C PRO A 17 5.96 -14.27 9.29
N TYR A 18 6.81 -13.62 8.48
CA TYR A 18 8.22 -13.96 8.34
C TYR A 18 9.14 -13.06 9.19
N ALA A 19 8.58 -12.12 9.97
CA ALA A 19 9.38 -11.28 10.84
C ALA A 19 10.04 -12.13 11.95
N GLY A 20 11.36 -11.98 12.11
CA GLY A 20 12.13 -12.72 13.11
C GLY A 20 12.41 -14.19 12.77
N GLY A 21 12.04 -14.66 11.58
CA GLY A 21 12.42 -15.99 11.09
C GLY A 21 13.79 -16.03 10.41
N ASP A 22 14.20 -17.22 9.96
CA ASP A 22 15.54 -17.49 9.42
C ASP A 22 15.83 -16.79 8.08
N SER A 23 14.80 -16.33 7.35
CA SER A 23 14.94 -15.73 6.02
C SER A 23 14.47 -14.27 5.97
N LEU A 24 15.44 -13.35 6.04
CA LEU A 24 15.21 -11.92 5.83
C LEU A 24 14.60 -11.61 4.45
N VAL A 25 14.92 -12.42 3.43
CA VAL A 25 14.39 -12.24 2.08
C VAL A 25 12.87 -12.44 2.06
N LEU A 26 12.35 -13.46 2.74
CA LEU A 26 10.91 -13.69 2.82
C LEU A 26 10.20 -12.53 3.51
N ALA A 27 10.77 -12.01 4.61
CA ALA A 27 10.23 -10.84 5.30
C ALA A 27 10.16 -9.61 4.39
N LYS A 28 11.22 -9.33 3.62
CA LYS A 28 11.26 -8.21 2.67
C LYS A 28 10.30 -8.39 1.50
N LEU A 29 10.16 -9.61 0.97
CA LEU A 29 9.22 -9.90 -0.11
C LEU A 29 7.77 -9.69 0.34
N TRP A 30 7.42 -10.19 1.52
CA TRP A 30 6.09 -9.96 2.10
C TRP A 30 5.83 -8.47 2.29
N MET A 31 6.79 -7.75 2.89
CA MET A 31 6.65 -6.30 3.12
C MET A 31 6.46 -5.52 1.81
N ARG A 32 7.16 -5.90 0.74
CA ARG A 32 6.98 -5.30 -0.58
C ARG A 32 5.55 -5.51 -1.11
N GLY A 33 4.99 -6.71 -0.94
CA GLY A 33 3.60 -7.00 -1.31
C GLY A 33 2.63 -6.15 -0.51
N TYR A 34 2.81 -6.11 0.81
CA TYR A 34 1.99 -5.35 1.75
C TYR A 34 1.98 -3.84 1.43
N MET A 35 3.16 -3.26 1.19
CA MET A 35 3.27 -1.83 0.83
C MET A 35 2.61 -1.51 -0.51
N ARG A 36 2.71 -2.41 -1.50
CA ARG A 36 2.00 -2.24 -2.78
C ARG A 36 0.49 -2.23 -2.57
N MET A 37 -0.02 -3.17 -1.76
CA MET A 37 -1.43 -3.23 -1.41
C MET A 37 -1.89 -1.95 -0.71
N LEU A 38 -1.14 -1.46 0.30
CA LEU A 38 -1.49 -0.26 1.03
C LEU A 38 -1.55 0.97 0.10
N ARG A 39 -0.56 1.10 -0.78
CA ARG A 39 -0.54 2.16 -1.78
C ARG A 39 -1.82 2.16 -2.62
N VAL A 40 -2.21 1.01 -3.17
CA VAL A 40 -3.43 0.90 -3.98
C VAL A 40 -4.65 1.31 -3.16
N ARG A 41 -4.84 0.75 -1.96
CA ARG A 41 -5.99 1.08 -1.11
C ARG A 41 -6.08 2.58 -0.77
N ILE A 42 -4.93 3.24 -0.56
CA ILE A 42 -4.86 4.68 -0.26
C ILE A 42 -5.11 5.52 -1.52
N GLU A 43 -4.46 5.21 -2.63
CA GLU A 43 -4.44 6.05 -3.84
C GLU A 43 -5.73 5.92 -4.67
N THR A 44 -6.36 4.74 -4.69
CA THR A 44 -7.53 4.47 -5.54
C THR A 44 -8.86 4.64 -4.82
N GLY A 45 -8.86 4.99 -3.54
CA GLY A 45 -10.08 5.17 -2.76
C GLY A 45 -10.90 6.41 -3.17
N PRO A 46 -12.24 6.41 -3.05
CA PRO A 46 -13.09 7.56 -3.37
C PRO A 46 -12.69 8.84 -2.61
N ALA A 47 -12.22 8.70 -1.37
CA ALA A 47 -11.75 9.83 -0.56
C ALA A 47 -10.51 10.49 -1.18
N MET A 48 -9.52 9.70 -1.62
CA MET A 48 -8.33 10.23 -2.29
C MET A 48 -8.69 10.87 -3.63
N GLN A 49 -9.57 10.24 -4.41
CA GLN A 49 -10.04 10.82 -5.68
C GLN A 49 -10.72 12.18 -5.45
N ARG A 50 -11.56 12.30 -4.42
CA ARG A 50 -12.20 13.57 -4.05
C ARG A 50 -11.19 14.61 -3.59
N TYR A 51 -10.19 14.22 -2.80
CA TYR A 51 -9.09 15.09 -2.38
C TYR A 51 -8.30 15.62 -3.59
N LEU A 52 -7.89 14.75 -4.51
CA LEU A 52 -7.15 15.12 -5.72
C LEU A 52 -7.96 16.03 -6.63
N ALA A 53 -9.26 15.76 -6.81
CA ALA A 53 -10.15 16.61 -7.61
C ALA A 53 -10.29 18.03 -7.02
N ALA A 54 -10.47 18.13 -5.70
CA ALA A 54 -10.56 19.42 -5.01
C ALA A 54 -9.24 20.21 -5.11
N ARG A 55 -8.11 19.52 -4.91
CA ARG A 55 -6.77 20.12 -5.04
C ARG A 55 -6.54 20.67 -6.45
N ALA A 56 -6.84 19.89 -7.50
CA ALA A 56 -6.68 20.33 -8.88
C ALA A 56 -7.60 21.50 -9.24
N ALA A 57 -8.79 21.60 -8.63
CA ALA A 57 -9.67 22.76 -8.80
C ALA A 57 -9.07 24.03 -8.16
N ALA A 58 -8.49 23.92 -6.97
CA ALA A 58 -7.85 25.05 -6.30
C ALA A 58 -6.62 25.56 -7.08
N GLU A 59 -5.80 24.65 -7.64
CA GLU A 59 -4.65 25.00 -8.47
C GLU A 59 -5.07 25.80 -9.73
N ARG A 60 -6.15 25.39 -10.41
CA ARG A 60 -6.70 26.13 -11.57
C ARG A 60 -7.30 27.50 -11.24
N SER A 61 -7.81 27.69 -10.03
CA SER A 61 -8.37 28.99 -9.61
C SER A 61 -7.30 30.00 -9.19
N ALA A 62 -6.06 29.55 -9.00
CA ALA A 62 -4.92 30.39 -8.62
C ALA A 62 -4.10 30.87 -9.84
N GLU A 63 -4.43 30.41 -11.05
CA GLU A 63 -3.81 30.74 -12.34
C GLU A 63 -4.69 31.74 -13.11
#